data_AF-Q4UA05-F1
#
_entry.id   AF-Q4UA05-F1
#
_cell.length_a   1.000
_cell.length_b   1.000
_cell.length_c   1.000
_cell.angle_alpha   90.00
_cell.angle_beta   90.00
_cell.angle_gamma   90.00
#
_symmetry.space_group_name_H-M   'P 1'
#
loop_
_entity.id
_entity.type
_entity.pdbx_description
1 polymer ?
#
loop_
_entity_poly.entity_id
_entity_poly.type
_entity_poly.pdbx_seq_one_letter_code
_entity_poly.pdbx_strand_id
1 'polypeptide(L)'
;MTSSGDPNPTTNYQQDDDKDRPLQILAYMFAGLAMMLNIRLSYSAAPFALLRFKLPENLFSVFVRTTSSALELWCIPSMLLGNIMEQVYNQTQDTAIGIHATNLKETAGSTDGEKLQGKAGTLHSEATKLETALNSDPAAGLVTALKEASSKPSASSEDEKGLKELLESFHNAQPTDVVAKAQKVIKKYNEVAGKYKEVKNDAKASKNPAFTQVKSAFEDLQKEYSDAIYKYKFWVITIPSMVTNWLNFLTFVILLIVFVTGGDQGHVTGYYVIMAISGFVFGINMVLVYAVDYRYLPFYMAGENSFPMVTSMILYFATSIFGNRRKYNSDYLVVVIDVSIAIVIAFVASVLWTWAFYNYRAPKYGGLEPKWPELVSPVAMVIVGMGLVYAIYPAIAPGMIVPFYLIDKIEMVLLVATAFPPVIIAILRLKAPDWSPQTDFLLHSGIYKFGGWKDYKANDFEGGGVKAGDHVYGWIWHFFDIMIPLQICLAIIFIYSLHYRDSSISRSIVNQPKMSTFLTIVFYMCHEIMLALGFPGMVGNGGAGGDVLLPVQYVGALLMVFLAFYSIGYITEYKRHDPSEWPTDGMTWWNALCYWLKMASKITNKNFKQLFTTDLMIDSKFK
;
A
#
# COMPACT_ATOMS: atom_id res chain seq x y z
N MET A 1 -16.82 24.06 -25.47
CA MET A 1 -16.67 24.66 -24.12
C MET A 1 -15.21 24.52 -23.73
N THR A 2 -14.48 25.62 -23.71
CA THR A 2 -13.06 25.66 -23.37
C THR A 2 -12.88 25.35 -21.89
N SER A 3 -12.36 24.16 -21.56
CA SER A 3 -11.98 23.85 -20.17
C SER A 3 -10.97 24.90 -19.73
N SER A 4 -11.28 25.64 -18.66
CA SER A 4 -10.27 26.40 -17.93
C SER A 4 -9.18 25.41 -17.53
N GLY A 5 -8.06 25.41 -18.27
CA GLY A 5 -6.97 24.45 -18.08
C GLY A 5 -6.50 24.51 -16.63
N ASP A 6 -6.53 23.36 -15.97
CA ASP A 6 -6.02 23.18 -14.62
C ASP A 6 -4.58 23.73 -14.54
N PRO A 7 -4.30 24.72 -13.66
CA PRO A 7 -2.97 25.32 -13.53
C PRO A 7 -1.95 24.39 -12.86
N ASN A 8 -2.33 23.15 -12.53
CA ASN A 8 -1.47 22.20 -11.86
C ASN A 8 -0.41 21.62 -12.82
N PRO A 9 0.89 21.64 -12.42
CA PRO A 9 2.02 21.18 -13.23
C PRO A 9 1.97 19.74 -13.71
N THR A 10 1.09 18.90 -13.17
CA THR A 10 1.13 17.45 -13.37
C THR A 10 -0.11 16.87 -14.07
N THR A 11 -1.12 17.69 -14.36
CA THR A 11 -2.45 17.24 -14.79
C THR A 11 -2.45 16.42 -16.09
N ASN A 12 -1.55 16.73 -17.02
CA ASN A 12 -1.47 16.02 -18.31
C ASN A 12 -0.22 15.14 -18.44
N TYR A 13 0.49 14.83 -17.34
CA TYR A 13 1.53 13.82 -17.40
C TYR A 13 0.91 12.43 -17.48
N GLN A 14 1.08 11.78 -18.63
CA GLN A 14 0.74 10.38 -18.83
C GLN A 14 1.99 9.67 -19.35
N GLN A 15 2.69 8.96 -18.46
CA GLN A 15 3.67 7.97 -18.91
C GLN A 15 2.92 6.98 -19.83
N ASP A 16 3.53 6.56 -20.94
CA ASP A 16 2.95 5.55 -21.85
C ASP A 16 2.87 4.22 -21.07
N ASP A 17 1.81 4.09 -20.25
CA ASP A 17 1.63 3.10 -19.17
C ASP A 17 1.64 1.64 -19.70
N ASP A 18 1.56 1.41 -21.01
CA ASP A 18 1.51 0.06 -21.59
C ASP A 18 2.84 -0.70 -21.57
N LYS A 19 4.00 -0.03 -21.57
CA LYS A 19 5.30 -0.73 -21.62
C LYS A 19 5.74 -1.30 -20.27
N ASP A 20 5.59 -0.54 -19.19
CA ASP A 20 6.21 -0.86 -17.89
C ASP A 20 5.19 -1.31 -16.82
N ARG A 21 3.89 -1.28 -17.12
CA ARG A 21 2.83 -1.71 -16.18
C ARG A 21 2.98 -3.14 -15.66
N PRO A 22 3.37 -4.16 -16.45
CA PRO A 22 3.60 -5.51 -15.91
C PRO A 22 4.71 -5.51 -14.86
N LEU A 23 5.77 -4.71 -15.06
CA LEU A 23 6.88 -4.59 -14.13
C LEU A 23 6.44 -3.94 -12.81
N GLN A 24 5.62 -2.89 -12.87
CA GLN A 24 5.08 -2.21 -11.69
C GLN A 24 4.14 -3.11 -10.89
N ILE A 25 3.26 -3.87 -11.58
CA ILE A 25 2.38 -4.87 -10.95
C ILE A 25 3.21 -5.92 -10.20
N LEU A 26 4.23 -6.48 -10.87
CA LEU A 26 5.12 -7.46 -10.26
C LEU A 26 5.88 -6.86 -9.07
N ALA A 27 6.38 -5.63 -9.17
CA ALA A 27 7.08 -4.97 -8.09
C ALA A 27 6.19 -4.79 -6.84
N TYR A 28 4.94 -4.34 -7.00
CA TYR A 28 3.98 -4.23 -5.88
C TYR A 28 3.63 -5.60 -5.28
N MET A 29 3.40 -6.61 -6.12
CA MET A 29 3.09 -7.96 -5.64
C MET A 29 4.26 -8.57 -4.85
N PHE A 30 5.49 -8.43 -5.34
CA PHE A 30 6.69 -8.90 -4.63
C PHE A 30 7.02 -8.07 -3.39
N ALA A 31 6.76 -6.76 -3.40
CA ALA A 31 6.90 -5.92 -2.19
C ALA A 31 5.92 -6.37 -1.09
N GLY A 32 4.66 -6.65 -1.44
CA GLY A 32 3.67 -7.23 -0.51
C GLY A 32 4.08 -8.62 -0.03
N LEU A 33 4.56 -9.49 -0.93
CA LEU A 33 5.05 -10.83 -0.56
C LEU A 33 6.25 -10.77 0.40
N ALA A 34 7.19 -9.85 0.17
CA ALA A 34 8.37 -9.66 1.00
C ALA A 34 8.03 -9.03 2.35
N MET A 35 6.89 -8.37 2.48
CA MET A 35 6.49 -7.67 3.70
C MET A 35 6.29 -8.62 4.88
N MET A 36 5.54 -9.70 4.68
CA MET A 36 5.17 -10.64 5.75
C MET A 36 6.33 -11.54 6.22
N LEU A 37 7.48 -11.49 5.54
CA LEU A 37 8.68 -12.25 5.88
C LEU A 37 9.21 -11.93 7.29
N ASN A 38 9.16 -10.66 7.72
CA ASN A 38 9.69 -10.24 9.03
C ASN A 38 8.88 -10.85 10.20
N ILE A 39 7.54 -10.84 10.08
CA ILE A 39 6.65 -11.40 11.09
C ILE A 39 6.89 -12.92 11.18
N ARG A 40 6.93 -13.61 10.05
CA ARG A 40 7.17 -15.06 10.01
C ARG A 40 8.53 -15.45 10.56
N LEU A 41 9.58 -14.69 10.28
CA LEU A 41 10.89 -14.97 10.83
C LEU A 41 10.88 -14.83 12.36
N SER A 42 10.15 -13.84 12.90
CA SER A 42 9.99 -13.71 14.36
C SER A 42 9.39 -14.97 14.99
N TYR A 43 8.37 -15.58 14.35
CA TYR A 43 7.69 -16.75 14.88
C TYR A 43 8.42 -18.07 14.61
N SER A 44 8.96 -18.25 13.40
CA SER A 44 9.61 -19.49 12.96
C SER A 44 11.05 -19.61 13.46
N ALA A 45 11.80 -18.51 13.56
CA ALA A 45 13.20 -18.54 13.99
C ALA A 45 13.36 -18.43 15.51
N ALA A 46 12.40 -17.86 16.25
CA ALA A 46 12.49 -17.73 17.70
C ALA A 46 12.64 -19.07 18.48
N PRO A 47 11.93 -20.17 18.16
CA PRO A 47 12.16 -21.47 18.81
C PRO A 47 13.59 -21.97 18.67
N PHE A 48 14.19 -21.75 17.50
CA PHE A 48 15.52 -22.24 17.19
C PHE A 48 16.63 -21.31 17.68
N ALA A 49 16.38 -20.00 17.67
CA ALA A 49 17.23 -19.01 18.33
C ALA A 49 17.41 -19.41 19.80
N LEU A 50 16.32 -19.78 20.50
CA LEU A 50 16.38 -20.19 21.90
C LEU A 50 17.07 -21.53 22.12
N LEU A 51 16.85 -22.54 21.25
CA LEU A 51 17.59 -23.81 21.29
C LEU A 51 19.09 -23.59 21.05
N ARG A 52 19.46 -22.68 20.14
CA ARG A 52 20.85 -22.29 19.87
C ARG A 52 21.48 -21.49 21.02
N PHE A 53 20.71 -20.59 21.62
CA PHE A 53 21.12 -19.73 22.74
C PHE A 53 20.97 -20.43 24.11
N LYS A 54 20.58 -21.71 24.14
CA LYS A 54 20.40 -22.53 25.35
C LYS A 54 19.50 -21.89 26.40
N LEU A 55 18.45 -21.21 25.97
CA LEU A 55 17.50 -20.58 26.88
C LEU A 55 16.51 -21.62 27.42
N PRO A 56 16.13 -21.55 28.71
CA PRO A 56 15.16 -22.47 29.32
C PRO A 56 13.85 -22.55 28.53
N GLU A 57 13.35 -23.76 28.26
CA GLU A 57 12.13 -24.00 27.46
C GLU A 57 10.89 -23.27 28.03
N ASN A 58 10.84 -23.02 29.33
CA ASN A 58 9.77 -22.26 29.97
C ASN A 58 9.75 -20.76 29.61
N LEU A 59 10.79 -20.23 28.98
CA LEU A 59 10.88 -18.85 28.48
C LEU A 59 10.53 -18.73 27.00
N PHE A 60 10.31 -19.87 26.32
CA PHE A 60 10.04 -19.93 24.88
C PHE A 60 8.88 -19.04 24.45
N SER A 61 7.70 -19.26 25.04
CA SER A 61 6.49 -18.50 24.72
C SER A 61 6.64 -17.01 25.05
N VAL A 62 7.40 -16.67 26.09
CA VAL A 62 7.63 -15.26 26.49
C VAL A 62 8.51 -14.55 25.47
N PHE A 63 9.63 -15.16 25.06
CA PHE A 63 10.55 -14.56 24.10
C PHE A 63 9.95 -14.37 22.70
N VAL A 64 9.23 -15.38 22.18
CA VAL A 64 8.52 -15.29 20.90
C VAL A 64 7.53 -14.13 20.93
N ARG A 65 6.71 -14.07 21.98
CA ARG A 65 5.72 -13.01 22.16
C ARG A 65 6.36 -11.64 22.26
N THR A 66 7.40 -11.48 23.08
CA THR A 66 8.11 -10.20 23.24
C THR A 66 8.74 -9.74 21.93
N THR A 67 9.30 -10.65 21.14
CA THR A 67 9.93 -10.31 19.84
C THR A 67 8.89 -9.88 18.80
N SER A 68 7.78 -10.63 18.64
CA SER A 68 6.71 -10.25 17.71
C SER A 68 6.02 -8.95 18.12
N SER A 69 5.70 -8.82 19.41
CA SER A 69 5.08 -7.60 19.96
C SER A 69 5.98 -6.38 19.83
N ALA A 70 7.30 -6.53 19.97
CA ALA A 70 8.24 -5.44 19.75
C ALA A 70 8.27 -5.03 18.27
N LEU A 71 8.29 -5.99 17.35
CA LEU A 71 8.25 -5.72 15.91
C LEU A 71 7.00 -4.88 15.56
N GLU A 72 5.81 -5.34 15.95
CA GLU A 72 4.54 -4.64 15.69
C GLU A 72 4.49 -3.24 16.32
N LEU A 73 5.03 -3.09 17.52
CA LEU A 73 5.05 -1.80 18.21
C LEU A 73 5.97 -0.78 17.52
N TRP A 74 7.16 -1.20 17.06
CA TRP A 74 8.10 -0.32 16.36
C TRP A 74 7.64 0.06 14.95
N CYS A 75 6.67 -0.65 14.38
CA CYS A 75 5.99 -0.24 13.15
C CYS A 75 5.28 1.11 13.31
N ILE A 76 4.58 1.34 14.44
CA ILE A 76 3.75 2.54 14.65
C ILE A 76 4.54 3.86 14.45
N PRO A 77 5.65 4.13 15.15
CA PRO A 77 6.38 5.39 15.00
C PRO A 77 6.94 5.57 13.59
N SER A 78 7.32 4.48 12.92
CA SER A 78 7.83 4.53 11.55
C SER A 78 6.72 4.79 10.51
N MET A 79 5.52 4.24 10.73
CA MET A 79 4.34 4.55 9.93
C MET A 79 3.92 6.00 10.10
N LEU A 80 3.97 6.54 11.33
CA LEU A 80 3.73 7.95 11.60
C LEU A 80 4.72 8.84 10.85
N LEU A 81 6.01 8.51 10.87
CA LEU A 81 7.03 9.23 10.12
C LEU A 81 6.75 9.22 8.61
N GLY A 82 6.44 8.06 8.04
CA GLY A 82 6.06 7.93 6.63
C GLY A 82 4.82 8.76 6.28
N ASN A 83 3.81 8.78 7.16
CA ASN A 83 2.61 9.59 6.98
C ASN A 83 2.97 11.09 6.99
N ILE A 84 3.76 11.54 7.95
CA ILE A 84 4.22 12.94 8.01
C ILE A 84 4.97 13.32 6.73
N MET A 85 5.86 12.44 6.23
CA MET A 85 6.60 12.68 4.99
C MET A 85 5.67 12.88 3.79
N GLU A 86 4.64 12.05 3.66
CA GLU A 86 3.65 12.17 2.58
C GLU A 86 2.76 13.41 2.74
N GLN A 87 2.25 13.68 3.95
CA GLN A 87 1.40 14.85 4.21
C GLN A 87 2.15 16.16 3.98
N VAL A 88 3.42 16.24 4.39
CA VAL A 88 4.28 17.40 4.11
C VAL A 88 4.46 17.56 2.60
N TYR A 89 4.68 16.47 1.86
CA TYR A 89 4.76 16.52 0.40
C TYR A 89 3.45 17.06 -0.22
N ASN A 90 2.30 16.51 0.16
CA ASN A 90 1.00 16.92 -0.40
C ASN A 90 0.64 18.38 -0.06
N GLN A 91 0.87 18.82 1.17
CA GLN A 91 0.50 20.16 1.63
C GLN A 91 1.47 21.25 1.19
N THR A 92 2.77 20.94 1.04
CA THR A 92 3.78 21.96 0.73
C THR A 92 4.29 21.90 -0.70
N GLN A 93 4.59 20.70 -1.23
CA GLN A 93 5.25 20.55 -2.51
C GLN A 93 4.25 20.44 -3.66
N ASP A 94 3.18 19.69 -3.44
CA ASP A 94 2.25 19.30 -4.49
C ASP A 94 1.25 20.41 -4.89
N THR A 95 1.05 21.42 -4.04
CA THR A 95 0.13 22.55 -4.26
C THR A 95 0.86 23.88 -4.50
N ALA A 96 2.08 24.05 -3.98
CA ALA A 96 2.82 25.30 -4.09
C ALA A 96 3.64 25.35 -5.39
N ILE A 97 3.05 25.99 -6.42
CA ILE A 97 3.71 26.18 -7.73
C ILE A 97 5.08 26.85 -7.59
N GLY A 98 5.29 27.70 -6.57
CA GLY A 98 6.59 28.35 -6.33
C GLY A 98 7.74 27.38 -6.09
N ILE A 99 7.48 26.19 -5.53
CA ILE A 99 8.52 25.21 -5.26
C ILE A 99 8.93 24.49 -6.56
N HIS A 100 7.96 24.14 -7.41
CA HIS A 100 8.22 23.59 -8.74
C HIS A 100 8.81 24.63 -9.70
N ALA A 101 8.45 25.91 -9.56
CA ALA A 101 8.89 26.98 -10.44
C ALA A 101 10.43 27.16 -10.41
N THR A 102 11.07 26.91 -9.25
CA THR A 102 12.53 26.97 -9.16
C THR A 102 13.19 25.87 -10.00
N ASN A 103 12.74 24.62 -9.85
CA ASN A 103 13.26 23.49 -10.64
C ASN A 103 12.95 23.65 -12.14
N LEU A 104 11.72 24.05 -12.48
CA LEU A 104 11.34 24.31 -13.86
C LEU A 104 12.26 25.37 -14.49
N LYS A 105 12.59 26.45 -13.76
CA LYS A 105 13.43 27.53 -14.26
C LYS A 105 14.86 27.07 -14.57
N GLU A 106 15.43 26.18 -13.75
CA GLU A 106 16.76 25.56 -13.98
C GLU A 106 16.78 24.77 -15.31
N THR A 107 15.68 24.08 -15.60
CA THR A 107 15.50 23.23 -16.79
C THR A 107 14.93 23.97 -18.02
N ALA A 108 14.51 25.23 -17.88
CA ALA A 108 13.79 25.99 -18.92
C ALA A 108 14.66 26.50 -20.08
N GLY A 109 15.99 26.53 -19.94
CA GLY A 109 16.90 27.13 -20.92
C GLY A 109 17.02 26.36 -22.25
N SER A 110 17.95 26.80 -23.12
CA SER A 110 18.15 26.23 -24.48
C SER A 110 19.43 25.42 -24.67
N THR A 111 20.27 25.27 -23.64
CA THR A 111 21.63 24.69 -23.79
C THR A 111 21.57 23.36 -24.55
N ASP A 112 22.17 23.36 -25.75
CA ASP A 112 22.39 22.24 -26.67
C ASP A 112 21.19 21.34 -27.02
N GLY A 113 19.96 21.85 -26.92
CA GLY A 113 18.76 21.05 -27.22
C GLY A 113 18.34 20.10 -26.08
N GLU A 114 19.14 20.01 -25.02
CA GLU A 114 18.92 19.09 -23.89
C GLU A 114 17.90 19.60 -22.89
N LYS A 115 17.67 20.92 -22.85
CA LYS A 115 16.72 21.56 -21.92
C LYS A 115 15.35 21.82 -22.55
N LEU A 116 14.35 22.14 -21.73
CA LEU A 116 12.93 22.19 -22.13
C LEU A 116 12.68 23.04 -23.39
N GLN A 117 13.32 24.22 -23.51
CA GLN A 117 13.15 25.08 -24.68
C GLN A 117 13.67 24.42 -25.96
N GLY A 118 14.79 23.71 -25.85
CA GLY A 118 15.39 22.95 -26.94
C GLY A 118 14.53 21.77 -27.38
N LYS A 119 14.03 21.00 -26.40
CA LYS A 119 13.13 19.87 -26.66
C LYS A 119 11.78 20.31 -27.26
N ALA A 120 11.23 21.44 -26.80
CA ALA A 120 10.03 22.04 -27.39
C ALA A 120 10.26 22.48 -28.85
N GLY A 121 11.46 23.02 -29.15
CA GLY A 121 11.86 23.34 -30.52
C GLY A 121 12.03 22.10 -31.42
N THR A 122 12.55 21.01 -30.85
CA THR A 122 12.66 19.72 -31.55
C THR A 122 11.28 19.16 -31.88
N LEU A 123 10.37 19.15 -30.91
CA LEU A 123 8.97 18.72 -31.13
C LEU A 123 8.28 19.53 -32.24
N HIS A 124 8.46 20.85 -32.25
CA HIS A 124 7.94 21.71 -33.32
C HIS A 124 8.50 21.34 -34.70
N SER A 125 9.80 21.06 -34.78
CA SER A 125 10.49 20.70 -36.02
C SER A 125 9.99 19.36 -36.56
N GLU A 126 9.84 18.36 -35.69
CA GLU A 126 9.30 17.04 -36.06
C GLU A 126 7.81 17.10 -36.43
N ALA A 127 7.02 17.90 -35.71
CA ALA A 127 5.61 18.12 -36.05
C ALA A 127 5.46 18.77 -37.43
N THR A 128 6.35 19.70 -37.80
CA THR A 128 6.35 20.33 -39.14
C THR A 128 6.62 19.31 -40.25
N LYS A 129 7.53 18.37 -40.03
CA LYS A 129 7.79 17.29 -40.99
C LYS A 129 6.57 16.38 -41.15
N LEU A 130 5.90 16.04 -40.05
CA LEU A 130 4.68 15.22 -40.08
C LEU A 130 3.53 15.95 -40.79
N GLU A 131 3.33 17.24 -40.52
CA GLU A 131 2.33 18.09 -41.20
C GLU A 131 2.56 18.09 -42.72
N THR A 132 3.81 18.29 -43.14
CA THR A 132 4.21 18.27 -44.56
C THR A 132 3.93 16.89 -45.18
N ALA A 133 4.24 15.81 -44.46
CA ALA A 133 4.00 14.45 -44.94
C ALA A 133 2.51 14.08 -45.07
N LEU A 134 1.60 14.80 -44.39
CA LEU A 134 0.16 14.57 -44.44
C LEU A 134 -0.54 15.30 -45.61
N ASN A 135 0.15 16.14 -46.38
CA ASN A 135 -0.31 16.70 -47.67
C ASN A 135 -1.78 17.18 -47.68
N SER A 136 -2.15 18.08 -46.76
CA SER A 136 -3.50 18.68 -46.65
C SER A 136 -4.63 17.71 -46.22
N ASP A 137 -4.31 16.53 -45.70
CA ASP A 137 -5.28 15.67 -45.01
C ASP A 137 -5.88 16.40 -43.78
N PRO A 138 -7.15 16.15 -43.40
CA PRO A 138 -7.72 16.69 -42.16
C PRO A 138 -6.87 16.46 -40.91
N ALA A 139 -6.11 15.35 -40.86
CA ALA A 139 -5.17 15.06 -39.78
C ALA A 139 -4.02 16.09 -39.68
N ALA A 140 -3.68 16.78 -40.77
CA ALA A 140 -2.67 17.83 -40.77
C ALA A 140 -3.06 18.97 -39.83
N GLY A 141 -4.36 19.30 -39.71
CA GLY A 141 -4.84 20.35 -38.80
C GLY A 141 -4.57 20.05 -37.32
N LEU A 142 -4.61 18.78 -36.91
CA LEU A 142 -4.24 18.36 -35.55
C LEU A 142 -2.74 18.55 -35.31
N VAL A 143 -1.92 18.22 -36.31
CA VAL A 143 -0.46 18.38 -36.25
C VAL A 143 -0.08 19.86 -36.27
N THR A 144 -0.78 20.71 -37.04
CA THR A 144 -0.62 22.17 -37.00
C THR A 144 -0.90 22.70 -35.60
N ALA A 145 -1.97 22.24 -34.94
CA ALA A 145 -2.27 22.65 -33.57
C ALA A 145 -1.17 22.24 -32.57
N LEU A 146 -0.60 21.03 -32.70
CA LEU A 146 0.56 20.60 -31.90
C LEU A 146 1.81 21.45 -32.18
N LYS A 147 2.08 21.74 -33.45
CA LYS A 147 3.20 22.57 -33.91
C LYS A 147 3.12 23.97 -33.28
N GLU A 148 1.96 24.62 -33.38
CA GLU A 148 1.73 25.96 -32.84
C GLU A 148 1.76 25.99 -31.31
N ALA A 149 1.21 24.97 -30.64
CA ALA A 149 1.31 24.87 -29.18
C ALA A 149 2.77 24.75 -28.71
N SER A 150 3.61 24.06 -29.48
CA SER A 150 5.04 23.85 -29.17
C SER A 150 5.89 25.10 -29.39
N SER A 151 5.68 25.82 -30.49
CA SER A 151 6.35 27.10 -30.80
C SER A 151 5.49 27.95 -31.74
N LYS A 152 5.26 29.20 -31.33
CA LYS A 152 4.51 30.20 -32.11
C LYS A 152 5.13 31.59 -31.91
N PRO A 153 6.23 31.89 -32.62
CA PRO A 153 6.97 33.13 -32.44
C PRO A 153 6.21 34.37 -32.94
N SER A 154 5.23 34.20 -33.83
CA SER A 154 4.41 35.29 -34.40
C SER A 154 3.23 35.73 -33.53
N ALA A 155 3.09 35.19 -32.32
CA ALA A 155 2.01 35.54 -31.41
C ALA A 155 2.13 36.97 -30.85
N SER A 156 1.05 37.73 -30.93
CA SER A 156 0.95 39.13 -30.50
C SER A 156 0.82 39.31 -28.99
N SER A 157 0.20 38.35 -28.30
CA SER A 157 0.04 38.35 -26.84
C SER A 157 0.88 37.25 -26.18
N GLU A 158 1.30 37.46 -24.93
CA GLU A 158 2.12 36.48 -24.20
C GLU A 158 1.38 35.15 -23.99
N ASP A 159 0.05 35.17 -23.89
CA ASP A 159 -0.78 33.98 -23.69
C ASP A 159 -1.00 33.18 -24.98
N GLU A 160 -0.72 33.76 -26.15
CA GLU A 160 -0.77 33.10 -27.46
C GLU A 160 0.58 32.48 -27.88
N LYS A 161 1.66 32.79 -27.15
CA LYS A 161 2.99 32.25 -27.42
C LYS A 161 3.02 30.73 -27.26
N GLY A 162 3.89 30.07 -28.05
CA GLY A 162 4.15 28.65 -27.91
C GLY A 162 4.98 28.34 -26.66
N LEU A 163 5.03 27.05 -26.30
CA LEU A 163 5.75 26.57 -25.13
C LEU A 163 7.23 26.99 -25.14
N LYS A 164 7.88 26.92 -26.30
CA LYS A 164 9.28 27.32 -26.49
C LYS A 164 9.52 28.79 -26.08
N GLU A 165 8.68 29.71 -26.55
CA GLU A 165 8.86 31.14 -26.26
C GLU A 165 8.52 31.49 -24.80
N LEU A 166 7.57 30.76 -24.20
CA LEU A 166 7.26 30.89 -22.77
C LEU A 166 8.39 30.37 -21.88
N LEU A 167 9.05 29.27 -22.27
CA LEU A 167 10.21 28.75 -21.55
C LEU A 167 11.39 29.71 -21.59
N GLU A 168 11.61 30.39 -22.72
CA GLU A 168 12.62 31.43 -22.85
C GLU A 168 12.34 32.64 -21.94
N SER A 169 11.10 33.13 -21.95
CA SER A 169 10.69 34.26 -21.11
C SER A 169 10.72 33.92 -19.61
N PHE A 170 10.53 32.64 -19.30
CA PHE A 170 10.54 32.09 -17.95
C PHE A 170 11.97 31.86 -17.42
N HIS A 171 12.87 31.34 -18.25
CA HIS A 171 14.28 31.18 -17.89
C HIS A 171 14.90 32.52 -17.45
N ASN A 172 14.53 33.60 -18.14
CA ASN A 172 14.98 34.97 -17.87
C ASN A 172 14.12 35.72 -16.83
N ALA A 173 13.17 35.05 -16.14
CA ALA A 173 12.26 35.70 -15.20
C ALA A 173 12.94 36.21 -13.93
N GLN A 174 12.54 37.40 -13.46
CA GLN A 174 12.95 37.92 -12.14
C GLN A 174 12.26 37.14 -11.01
N PRO A 175 12.86 37.03 -9.81
CA PRO A 175 12.32 36.23 -8.69
C PRO A 175 10.85 36.50 -8.34
N THR A 176 10.39 37.74 -8.51
CA THR A 176 9.00 38.16 -8.25
C THR A 176 7.98 37.57 -9.24
N ASP A 177 8.42 37.24 -10.45
CA ASP A 177 7.55 36.83 -11.56
C ASP A 177 7.66 35.34 -11.87
N VAL A 178 8.58 34.62 -11.20
CA VAL A 178 8.86 33.20 -11.42
C VAL A 178 7.60 32.35 -11.27
N VAL A 179 6.79 32.59 -10.23
CA VAL A 179 5.58 31.78 -9.99
C VAL A 179 4.53 32.00 -11.08
N ALA A 180 4.26 33.24 -11.45
CA ALA A 180 3.26 33.59 -12.47
C ALA A 180 3.66 33.06 -13.86
N LYS A 181 4.95 33.16 -14.22
CA LYS A 181 5.44 32.61 -15.49
C LYS A 181 5.51 31.09 -15.50
N ALA A 182 5.81 30.45 -14.37
CA ALA A 182 5.74 28.99 -14.25
C ALA A 182 4.31 28.48 -14.48
N GLN A 183 3.29 29.14 -13.93
CA GLN A 183 1.88 28.80 -14.19
C GLN A 183 1.55 28.82 -15.70
N LYS A 184 2.05 29.82 -16.43
CA LYS A 184 1.86 29.90 -17.89
C LYS A 184 2.56 28.76 -18.62
N VAL A 185 3.80 28.44 -18.27
CA VAL A 185 4.56 27.33 -18.85
C VAL A 185 3.85 26.00 -18.61
N ILE A 186 3.39 25.76 -17.38
CA ILE A 186 2.63 24.57 -16.98
C ILE A 186 1.36 24.43 -17.82
N LYS A 187 0.56 25.50 -17.89
CA LYS A 187 -0.69 25.51 -18.67
C LYS A 187 -0.43 25.21 -20.15
N LYS A 188 0.62 25.80 -20.72
CA LYS A 188 0.99 25.59 -22.12
C LYS A 188 1.55 24.20 -22.38
N TYR A 189 2.35 23.66 -21.46
CA TYR A 189 2.81 22.26 -21.54
C TYR A 189 1.61 21.30 -21.53
N ASN A 190 0.65 21.53 -20.64
CA ASN A 190 -0.59 20.76 -20.57
C ASN A 190 -1.36 20.83 -21.91
N GLU A 191 -1.43 22.00 -22.55
CA GLU A 191 -2.00 22.15 -23.89
C GLU A 191 -1.24 21.34 -24.95
N VAL A 192 0.09 21.39 -24.98
CA VAL A 192 0.94 20.61 -25.89
C VAL A 192 0.69 19.11 -25.72
N ALA A 193 0.63 18.62 -24.49
CA ALA A 193 0.33 17.22 -24.20
C ALA A 193 -1.07 16.81 -24.69
N GLY A 194 -2.06 17.67 -24.50
CA GLY A 194 -3.41 17.46 -25.04
C GLY A 194 -3.42 17.36 -26.57
N LYS A 195 -2.70 18.26 -27.27
CA LYS A 195 -2.59 18.25 -28.74
C LYS A 195 -1.81 17.06 -29.27
N TYR A 196 -0.74 16.65 -28.61
CA TYR A 196 -0.01 15.44 -28.98
C TYR A 196 -0.91 14.21 -28.95
N LYS A 197 -1.78 14.12 -27.94
CA LYS A 197 -2.73 13.03 -27.79
C LYS A 197 -3.79 13.00 -28.89
N GLU A 198 -4.32 14.16 -29.28
CA GLU A 198 -5.21 14.28 -30.45
C GLU A 198 -4.52 13.70 -31.71
N VAL A 199 -3.24 14.02 -31.93
CA VAL A 199 -2.45 13.48 -33.06
C VAL A 199 -2.19 11.97 -32.93
N LYS A 200 -1.86 11.49 -31.72
CA LYS A 200 -1.61 10.06 -31.45
C LYS A 200 -2.86 9.20 -31.68
N ASN A 201 -4.04 9.72 -31.35
CA ASN A 201 -5.31 9.01 -31.48
C ASN A 201 -5.84 8.99 -32.92
N ASP A 202 -5.36 9.87 -33.79
CA ASP A 202 -5.73 9.86 -35.20
C ASP A 202 -5.03 8.72 -35.95
N ALA A 203 -5.81 7.89 -36.65
CA ALA A 203 -5.32 6.69 -37.29
C ALA A 203 -4.41 6.95 -38.51
N LYS A 204 -4.49 8.14 -39.14
CA LYS A 204 -3.66 8.50 -40.29
C LYS A 204 -2.36 9.14 -39.84
N ALA A 205 -2.41 10.04 -38.87
CA ALA A 205 -1.22 10.66 -38.29
C ALA A 205 -0.34 9.62 -37.58
N SER A 206 -0.93 8.78 -36.72
CA SER A 206 -0.17 7.77 -35.94
C SER A 206 0.50 6.67 -36.77
N LYS A 207 -0.06 6.33 -37.94
CA LYS A 207 0.50 5.33 -38.87
C LYS A 207 1.54 5.90 -39.82
N ASN A 208 1.68 7.22 -39.89
CA ASN A 208 2.70 7.85 -40.72
C ASN A 208 4.10 7.58 -40.14
N PRO A 209 5.10 7.15 -40.94
CA PRO A 209 6.46 6.92 -40.45
C PRO A 209 7.08 8.11 -39.70
N ALA A 210 6.74 9.35 -40.11
CA ALA A 210 7.22 10.58 -39.48
C ALA A 210 6.71 10.78 -38.05
N PHE A 211 5.59 10.15 -37.68
CA PHE A 211 5.05 10.22 -36.31
C PHE A 211 5.98 9.59 -35.28
N THR A 212 6.83 8.63 -35.66
CA THR A 212 7.83 8.03 -34.75
C THR A 212 8.77 9.09 -34.17
N GLN A 213 9.19 10.06 -34.99
CA GLN A 213 10.07 11.15 -34.57
C GLN A 213 9.32 12.15 -33.67
N VAL A 214 8.06 12.45 -33.98
CA VAL A 214 7.18 13.27 -33.12
C VAL A 214 6.96 12.61 -31.76
N LYS A 215 6.72 11.30 -31.74
CA LYS A 215 6.58 10.51 -30.51
C LYS A 215 7.84 10.60 -29.66
N SER A 216 9.01 10.33 -30.23
CA SER A 216 10.28 10.41 -29.50
C SER A 216 10.53 11.82 -28.95
N ALA A 217 10.32 12.85 -29.76
CA ALA A 217 10.54 14.24 -29.34
C ALA A 217 9.58 14.66 -28.21
N PHE A 218 8.33 14.19 -28.24
CA PHE A 218 7.37 14.43 -27.17
C PHE A 218 7.76 13.67 -25.90
N GLU A 219 8.15 12.40 -25.99
CA GLU A 219 8.62 11.59 -24.86
C GLU A 219 9.84 12.23 -24.17
N ASP A 220 10.79 12.75 -24.94
CA ASP A 220 11.98 13.43 -24.41
C ASP A 220 11.64 14.75 -23.71
N LEU A 221 10.74 15.54 -24.29
CA LEU A 221 10.21 16.77 -23.68
C LEU A 221 9.46 16.46 -22.38
N GLN A 222 8.61 15.43 -22.42
CA GLN A 222 7.80 15.01 -21.30
C GLN A 222 8.64 14.49 -20.15
N LYS A 223 9.69 13.71 -20.44
CA LYS A 223 10.63 13.21 -19.44
C LYS A 223 11.31 14.37 -18.71
N GLU A 224 11.84 15.34 -19.44
CA GLU A 224 12.52 16.51 -18.85
C GLU A 224 11.59 17.32 -17.96
N TYR A 225 10.38 17.58 -18.46
CA TYR A 225 9.38 18.34 -17.74
C TYR A 225 9.00 17.63 -16.44
N SER A 226 8.80 16.32 -16.50
CA SER A 226 8.44 15.53 -15.32
C SER A 226 9.58 15.40 -14.32
N ASP A 227 10.82 15.30 -14.76
CA ASP A 227 11.96 15.30 -13.86
C ASP A 227 12.06 16.62 -13.07
N ALA A 228 11.74 17.76 -13.71
CA ALA A 228 11.68 19.05 -13.04
C ALA A 228 10.53 19.14 -12.00
N ILE A 229 9.36 18.60 -12.35
CA ILE A 229 8.17 18.65 -11.48
C ILE A 229 8.28 17.65 -10.32
N TYR A 230 8.59 16.39 -10.59
CA TYR A 230 8.56 15.30 -9.61
C TYR A 230 9.83 15.18 -8.77
N LYS A 231 10.84 16.03 -8.96
CA LYS A 231 12.12 16.01 -8.22
C LYS A 231 11.92 15.81 -6.72
N TYR A 232 10.98 16.54 -6.12
CA TYR A 232 10.70 16.41 -4.68
C TYR A 232 10.04 15.08 -4.30
N LYS A 233 9.03 14.62 -5.05
CA LYS A 233 8.43 13.29 -4.83
C LYS A 233 9.47 12.18 -4.98
N PHE A 234 10.37 12.34 -5.94
CA PHE A 234 11.46 11.40 -6.17
C PHE A 234 12.39 11.31 -4.95
N TRP A 235 12.86 12.43 -4.42
CA TRP A 235 13.79 12.44 -3.27
C TRP A 235 13.14 12.18 -1.91
N VAL A 236 11.89 12.60 -1.70
CA VAL A 236 11.20 12.48 -0.40
C VAL A 236 10.47 11.15 -0.25
N ILE A 237 9.93 10.59 -1.33
CA ILE A 237 9.10 9.37 -1.27
C ILE A 237 9.77 8.22 -2.02
N THR A 238 10.12 8.43 -3.29
CA THR A 238 10.54 7.33 -4.19
C THR A 238 11.91 6.75 -3.80
N ILE A 239 12.93 7.59 -3.59
CA ILE A 239 14.27 7.15 -3.15
C ILE A 239 14.22 6.50 -1.76
N PRO A 240 13.57 7.08 -0.73
CA PRO A 240 13.37 6.41 0.55
C PRO A 240 12.65 5.08 0.42
N SER A 241 11.68 4.94 -0.49
CA SER A 241 11.01 3.65 -0.73
C SER A 241 11.98 2.57 -1.27
N MET A 242 12.91 2.95 -2.15
CA MET A 242 13.94 2.03 -2.65
C MET A 242 14.92 1.67 -1.54
N VAL A 243 15.41 2.67 -0.79
CA VAL A 243 16.34 2.47 0.32
C VAL A 243 15.72 1.54 1.37
N THR A 244 14.45 1.76 1.75
CA THR A 244 13.78 0.92 2.75
C THR A 244 13.55 -0.51 2.25
N ASN A 245 13.28 -0.72 0.95
CA ASN A 245 13.22 -2.05 0.35
C ASN A 245 14.58 -2.78 0.42
N TRP A 246 15.69 -2.07 0.16
CA TRP A 246 17.03 -2.64 0.30
C TRP A 246 17.43 -2.85 1.77
N LEU A 247 17.03 -1.96 2.67
CA LEU A 247 17.22 -2.14 4.11
C LEU A 247 16.47 -3.38 4.61
N ASN A 248 15.26 -3.64 4.10
CA ASN A 248 14.51 -4.85 4.43
C ASN A 248 15.25 -6.12 3.96
N PHE A 249 15.85 -6.10 2.77
CA PHE A 249 16.75 -7.18 2.34
C PHE A 249 17.97 -7.33 3.28
N LEU A 250 18.63 -6.22 3.62
CA LEU A 250 19.80 -6.23 4.50
C LEU A 250 19.46 -6.71 5.91
N THR A 251 18.28 -6.41 6.45
CA THR A 251 17.87 -6.92 7.77
C THR A 251 17.83 -8.44 7.79
N PHE A 252 17.38 -9.10 6.71
CA PHE A 252 17.41 -10.56 6.61
C PHE A 252 18.83 -11.13 6.53
N VAL A 253 19.72 -10.47 5.78
CA VAL A 253 21.14 -10.89 5.70
C VAL A 253 21.82 -10.75 7.06
N ILE A 254 21.62 -9.62 7.75
CA ILE A 254 22.19 -9.37 9.08
C ILE A 254 21.62 -10.37 10.10
N LEU A 255 20.33 -10.68 10.03
CA LEU A 255 19.70 -11.72 10.85
C LEU A 255 20.36 -13.08 10.66
N LEU A 256 20.60 -13.49 9.40
CA LEU A 256 21.31 -14.73 9.11
C LEU A 256 22.74 -14.70 9.67
N ILE A 257 23.46 -13.60 9.54
CA ILE A 257 24.81 -13.45 10.09
C ILE A 257 24.79 -13.58 11.62
N VAL A 258 23.90 -12.86 12.31
CA VAL A 258 23.77 -12.93 13.78
C VAL A 258 23.34 -14.32 14.24
N PHE A 259 22.60 -15.05 13.42
CA PHE A 259 22.22 -16.42 13.69
C PHE A 259 23.38 -17.42 13.52
N VAL A 260 24.19 -17.25 12.47
CA VAL A 260 25.33 -18.14 12.18
C VAL A 260 26.55 -17.83 13.07
N THR A 261 26.71 -16.58 13.48
CA THR A 261 27.81 -16.10 14.34
C THR A 261 27.46 -16.16 15.83
N GLY A 262 28.47 -16.25 16.72
CA GLY A 262 28.28 -16.18 18.17
C GLY A 262 28.51 -17.47 18.99
N GLY A 263 29.06 -18.53 18.40
CA GLY A 263 29.49 -19.73 19.14
C GLY A 263 28.35 -20.44 19.89
N ASP A 264 28.64 -21.04 21.05
CA ASP A 264 27.70 -21.87 21.83
C ASP A 264 26.67 -21.08 22.66
N GLN A 265 26.78 -19.76 22.72
CA GLN A 265 25.92 -18.88 23.53
C GLN A 265 25.09 -17.93 22.64
N GLY A 266 25.61 -17.54 21.47
CA GLY A 266 24.97 -16.65 20.51
C GLY A 266 24.58 -15.27 21.04
N HIS A 267 24.17 -14.35 20.15
CA HIS A 267 23.93 -12.95 20.50
C HIS A 267 22.42 -12.62 20.63
N VAL A 268 21.79 -13.10 21.70
CA VAL A 268 20.34 -12.90 21.99
C VAL A 268 19.92 -11.42 21.94
N THR A 269 20.70 -10.54 22.56
CA THR A 269 20.43 -9.10 22.59
C THR A 269 20.57 -8.48 21.19
N GLY A 270 21.56 -8.92 20.40
CA GLY A 270 21.73 -8.48 19.03
C GLY A 270 20.55 -8.89 18.14
N TYR A 271 20.09 -10.13 18.30
CA TYR A 271 18.89 -10.64 17.61
C TYR A 271 17.66 -9.77 17.92
N TYR A 272 17.40 -9.47 19.20
CA TYR A 272 16.26 -8.63 19.59
C TYR A 272 16.34 -7.21 19.00
N VAL A 273 17.52 -6.57 19.06
CA VAL A 273 17.72 -5.21 18.54
C VAL A 273 17.52 -5.17 17.02
N ILE A 274 18.03 -6.16 16.28
CA ILE A 274 17.84 -6.24 14.83
C ILE A 274 16.37 -6.46 14.49
N MET A 275 15.65 -7.29 15.25
CA MET A 275 14.21 -7.47 15.08
C MET A 275 13.44 -6.16 15.31
N ALA A 276 13.80 -5.38 16.33
CA ALA A 276 13.19 -4.07 16.56
C ALA A 276 13.48 -3.08 15.41
N ILE A 277 14.72 -3.02 14.92
CA ILE A 277 15.10 -2.22 13.74
C ILE A 277 14.32 -2.68 12.50
N SER A 278 14.14 -3.99 12.32
CA SER A 278 13.36 -4.53 11.20
C SER A 278 11.89 -4.09 11.24
N GLY A 279 11.27 -4.00 12.42
CA GLY A 279 9.92 -3.45 12.60
C GLY A 279 9.83 -1.98 12.19
N PHE A 280 10.84 -1.19 12.52
CA PHE A 280 10.90 0.22 12.09
C PHE A 280 11.08 0.34 10.56
N VAL A 281 12.00 -0.42 9.96
CA VAL A 281 12.22 -0.43 8.50
C VAL A 281 10.95 -0.90 7.77
N PHE A 282 10.27 -1.90 8.32
CA PHE A 282 9.01 -2.43 7.82
C PHE A 282 7.92 -1.36 7.80
N GLY A 283 7.67 -0.67 8.91
CA GLY A 283 6.52 0.23 8.99
C GLY A 283 6.68 1.47 8.11
N ILE A 284 7.90 2.00 7.95
CA ILE A 284 8.14 3.08 6.99
C ILE A 284 8.06 2.58 5.54
N ASN A 285 8.54 1.36 5.24
CA ASN A 285 8.47 0.79 3.90
C ASN A 285 7.02 0.66 3.43
N MET A 286 6.14 0.14 4.29
CA MET A 286 4.71 -0.03 3.99
C MET A 286 4.05 1.28 3.56
N VAL A 287 4.28 2.35 4.30
CA VAL A 287 3.70 3.67 4.01
C VAL A 287 4.28 4.26 2.73
N LEU A 288 5.60 4.15 2.51
CA LEU A 288 6.25 4.65 1.32
C LEU A 288 5.81 3.90 0.04
N VAL A 289 5.64 2.58 0.11
CA VAL A 289 5.14 1.76 -1.00
C VAL A 289 3.74 2.22 -1.41
N TYR A 290 2.87 2.54 -0.44
CA TYR A 290 1.53 3.06 -0.73
C TYR A 290 1.57 4.48 -1.31
N ALA A 291 2.48 5.33 -0.80
CA ALA A 291 2.65 6.72 -1.22
C ALA A 291 3.27 6.89 -2.62
N VAL A 292 4.08 5.92 -3.09
CA VAL A 292 4.66 5.96 -4.44
C VAL A 292 3.54 5.98 -5.48
N ASP A 293 2.68 4.96 -5.45
CA ASP A 293 1.53 4.83 -6.35
C ASP A 293 0.43 3.90 -5.81
N TYR A 294 -0.65 4.48 -5.30
CA TYR A 294 -1.82 3.78 -4.77
C TYR A 294 -2.59 2.95 -5.82
N ARG A 295 -2.32 3.12 -7.12
CA ARG A 295 -3.06 2.44 -8.22
C ARG A 295 -2.77 0.94 -8.24
N TYR A 296 -1.61 0.54 -7.74
CA TYR A 296 -1.15 -0.84 -7.68
C TYR A 296 -1.40 -1.52 -6.32
N LEU A 297 -2.05 -0.82 -5.40
CA LEU A 297 -2.36 -1.29 -4.05
C LEU A 297 -3.06 -2.67 -3.99
N PRO A 298 -4.04 -3.00 -4.86
CA PRO A 298 -4.65 -4.34 -4.89
C PRO A 298 -3.64 -5.47 -5.13
N PHE A 299 -2.65 -5.25 -6.00
CA PHE A 299 -1.63 -6.26 -6.31
C PHE A 299 -0.68 -6.48 -5.14
N TYR A 300 -0.38 -5.42 -4.40
CA TYR A 300 0.38 -5.52 -3.17
C TYR A 300 -0.37 -6.31 -2.10
N MET A 301 -1.65 -6.02 -1.87
CA MET A 301 -2.45 -6.75 -0.88
C MET A 301 -2.61 -8.22 -1.28
N ALA A 302 -2.70 -8.51 -2.58
CA ALA A 302 -2.66 -9.87 -3.09
C ALA A 302 -1.34 -10.57 -2.76
N GLY A 303 -0.20 -9.89 -2.91
CA GLY A 303 1.11 -10.39 -2.51
C GLY A 303 1.21 -10.68 -1.01
N GLU A 304 0.81 -9.71 -0.19
CA GLU A 304 0.81 -9.78 1.28
C GLU A 304 -0.01 -10.96 1.80
N ASN A 305 -1.25 -11.13 1.31
CA ASN A 305 -2.15 -12.18 1.77
C ASN A 305 -1.92 -13.55 1.13
N SER A 306 -1.17 -13.61 0.02
CA SER A 306 -0.73 -14.88 -0.57
C SER A 306 0.49 -15.46 0.14
N PHE A 307 1.19 -14.66 0.94
CA PHE A 307 2.40 -15.08 1.62
C PHE A 307 2.21 -16.31 2.54
N PRO A 308 1.19 -16.37 3.42
CA PRO A 308 0.92 -17.55 4.24
C PRO A 308 0.77 -18.86 3.44
N MET A 309 0.16 -18.79 2.25
CA MET A 309 0.01 -19.94 1.36
C MET A 309 1.35 -20.36 0.75
N VAL A 310 2.13 -19.42 0.21
CA VAL A 310 3.45 -19.67 -0.40
C VAL A 310 4.40 -20.30 0.62
N THR A 311 4.39 -19.77 1.82
CA THR A 311 5.24 -20.23 2.92
C THR A 311 4.86 -21.62 3.44
N SER A 312 3.56 -21.91 3.55
CA SER A 312 3.09 -23.25 3.88
C SER A 312 3.52 -24.28 2.83
N MET A 313 3.47 -23.90 1.55
CA MET A 313 3.94 -24.73 0.45
C MET A 313 5.45 -25.00 0.53
N ILE A 314 6.25 -23.97 0.83
CA ILE A 314 7.70 -24.10 1.03
C ILE A 314 8.00 -25.07 2.18
N LEU A 315 7.34 -24.89 3.33
CA LEU A 315 7.54 -25.74 4.50
C LEU A 315 7.16 -27.20 4.24
N TYR A 316 6.08 -27.42 3.49
CA TYR A 316 5.67 -28.76 3.04
C TYR A 316 6.77 -29.42 2.21
N PHE A 317 7.32 -28.73 1.21
CA PHE A 317 8.39 -29.26 0.38
C PHE A 317 9.68 -29.51 1.19
N ALA A 318 10.10 -28.54 2.01
CA ALA A 318 11.29 -28.68 2.86
C ALA A 318 11.17 -29.90 3.79
N THR A 319 10.01 -30.09 4.42
CA THR A 319 9.75 -31.23 5.31
C THR A 319 9.64 -32.55 4.54
N SER A 320 9.08 -32.56 3.33
CA SER A 320 8.99 -33.77 2.52
C SER A 320 10.37 -34.31 2.09
N ILE A 321 11.32 -33.42 1.82
CA ILE A 321 12.67 -33.78 1.35
C ILE A 321 13.59 -34.09 2.54
N PHE A 322 13.50 -33.28 3.61
CA PHE A 322 14.45 -33.29 4.72
C PHE A 322 13.86 -33.75 6.06
N GLY A 323 12.61 -34.18 6.12
CA GLY A 323 11.92 -34.57 7.35
C GLY A 323 12.43 -35.85 8.02
N ASN A 324 13.33 -36.61 7.36
CA ASN A 324 13.94 -37.79 7.97
C ASN A 324 15.00 -37.40 9.02
N ARG A 325 14.53 -37.24 10.26
CA ARG A 325 15.34 -36.86 11.45
C ARG A 325 16.49 -37.80 11.77
N ARG A 326 16.51 -39.03 11.22
CA ARG A 326 17.63 -39.98 11.41
C ARG A 326 18.82 -39.68 10.49
N LYS A 327 18.61 -38.97 9.38
CA LYS A 327 19.64 -38.68 8.37
C LYS A 327 20.07 -37.23 8.37
N TYR A 328 19.16 -36.32 8.69
CA TYR A 328 19.41 -34.88 8.69
C TYR A 328 19.07 -34.27 10.05
N ASN A 329 19.76 -33.18 10.39
CA ASN A 329 19.30 -32.26 11.42
C ASN A 329 18.15 -31.43 10.84
N SER A 330 17.00 -32.07 10.64
CA SER A 330 15.83 -31.55 9.90
C SER A 330 15.37 -30.20 10.43
N ASP A 331 15.42 -30.04 11.75
CA ASP A 331 14.94 -28.85 12.44
C ASP A 331 15.84 -27.62 12.13
N TYR A 332 17.17 -27.79 12.08
CA TYR A 332 18.10 -26.74 11.65
C TYR A 332 17.98 -26.42 10.16
N LEU A 333 17.89 -27.46 9.33
CA LEU A 333 17.92 -27.32 7.88
C LEU A 333 16.66 -26.63 7.32
N VAL A 334 15.49 -26.90 7.91
CA VAL A 334 14.22 -26.24 7.53
C VAL A 334 14.31 -24.73 7.76
N VAL A 335 14.88 -24.28 8.88
CA VAL A 335 15.02 -22.86 9.21
C VAL A 335 16.00 -22.16 8.28
N VAL A 336 17.15 -22.78 8.03
CA VAL A 336 18.15 -22.21 7.10
C VAL A 336 17.56 -22.08 5.70
N ILE A 337 16.80 -23.07 5.24
CA ILE A 337 16.07 -23.00 3.97
C ILE A 337 15.06 -21.85 3.99
N ASP A 338 14.30 -21.70 5.07
CA ASP A 338 13.26 -20.69 5.18
C ASP A 338 13.82 -19.26 5.16
N VAL A 339 14.88 -19.01 5.94
CA VAL A 339 15.60 -17.72 5.95
C VAL A 339 16.29 -17.47 4.60
N SER A 340 16.86 -18.50 3.98
CA SER A 340 17.50 -18.34 2.66
C SER A 340 16.48 -17.96 1.58
N ILE A 341 15.30 -18.57 1.57
CA ILE A 341 14.23 -18.23 0.62
C ILE A 341 13.70 -16.83 0.91
N ALA A 342 13.55 -16.45 2.18
CA ALA A 342 13.19 -15.09 2.58
C ALA A 342 14.15 -14.05 1.99
N ILE A 343 15.46 -14.29 2.11
CA ILE A 343 16.51 -13.42 1.54
C ILE A 343 16.37 -13.32 0.02
N VAL A 344 16.10 -14.43 -0.68
CA VAL A 344 15.90 -14.44 -2.14
C VAL A 344 14.66 -13.65 -2.54
N ILE A 345 13.52 -13.85 -1.87
CA ILE A 345 12.28 -13.12 -2.15
C ILE A 345 12.49 -11.62 -1.90
N ALA A 346 13.09 -11.25 -0.78
CA ALA A 346 13.38 -9.86 -0.44
C ALA A 346 14.33 -9.22 -1.46
N PHE A 347 15.37 -9.93 -1.89
CA PHE A 347 16.30 -9.45 -2.93
C PHE A 347 15.59 -9.18 -4.26
N VAL A 348 14.77 -10.14 -4.71
CA VAL A 348 13.98 -9.98 -5.95
C VAL A 348 13.02 -8.81 -5.82
N ALA A 349 12.35 -8.65 -4.69
CA ALA A 349 11.49 -7.51 -4.42
C ALA A 349 12.24 -6.17 -4.49
N SER A 350 13.41 -6.06 -3.86
CA SER A 350 14.23 -4.84 -3.90
C SER A 350 14.71 -4.49 -5.32
N VAL A 351 15.13 -5.48 -6.10
CA VAL A 351 15.57 -5.30 -7.49
C VAL A 351 14.39 -4.87 -8.37
N LEU A 352 13.26 -5.57 -8.29
CA LEU A 352 12.05 -5.22 -9.05
C LEU A 352 11.55 -3.83 -8.69
N TRP A 353 11.53 -3.47 -7.40
CA TRP A 353 11.10 -2.15 -6.94
C TRP A 353 12.01 -1.04 -7.47
N THR A 354 13.32 -1.23 -7.40
CA THR A 354 14.30 -0.26 -7.92
C THR A 354 14.13 -0.11 -9.43
N TRP A 355 14.04 -1.21 -10.18
CA TRP A 355 13.90 -1.17 -11.62
C TRP A 355 12.57 -0.55 -12.08
N ALA A 356 11.47 -0.91 -11.41
CA ALA A 356 10.14 -0.39 -11.71
C ALA A 356 10.02 1.11 -11.43
N PHE A 357 10.62 1.61 -10.34
CA PHE A 357 10.34 2.95 -9.83
C PHE A 357 11.47 3.98 -9.99
N TYR A 358 12.66 3.59 -10.47
CA TYR A 358 13.77 4.54 -10.66
C TYR A 358 13.46 5.65 -11.67
N ASN A 359 12.97 5.27 -12.85
CA ASN A 359 12.57 6.23 -13.90
C ASN A 359 11.07 6.54 -13.89
N TYR A 360 10.34 5.96 -12.95
CA TYR A 360 8.91 6.11 -12.90
C TYR A 360 8.50 7.45 -12.31
N ARG A 361 7.46 8.05 -12.88
CA ARG A 361 6.85 9.25 -12.36
C ARG A 361 5.36 8.97 -12.22
N ALA A 362 4.87 8.93 -10.99
CA ALA A 362 3.47 8.66 -10.72
C ALA A 362 2.60 9.79 -11.31
N PRO A 363 1.71 9.52 -12.27
CA PRO A 363 0.80 10.54 -12.78
C PRO A 363 -0.06 11.09 -11.63
N LYS A 364 -0.17 12.42 -11.54
CA LYS A 364 -1.03 13.03 -10.53
C LYS A 364 -2.46 13.04 -11.04
N TYR A 365 -3.37 12.67 -10.16
CA TYR A 365 -4.77 12.47 -10.46
C TYR A 365 -5.58 13.77 -10.26
N GLY A 366 -6.52 14.05 -11.16
CA GLY A 366 -7.41 15.20 -11.07
C GLY A 366 -8.56 14.96 -10.09
N GLY A 367 -8.63 15.75 -9.00
CA GLY A 367 -9.64 15.61 -7.95
C GLY A 367 -9.09 14.99 -6.68
N LEU A 368 -8.10 15.67 -6.08
CA LEU A 368 -7.56 15.36 -4.76
C LEU A 368 -8.56 15.59 -3.62
N GLU A 369 -9.75 16.12 -3.91
CA GLU A 369 -10.73 16.43 -2.88
C GLU A 369 -11.44 15.14 -2.43
N PRO A 370 -11.38 14.81 -1.12
CA PRO A 370 -12.07 13.66 -0.58
C PRO A 370 -13.59 13.81 -0.74
N LYS A 371 -14.21 12.86 -1.43
CA LYS A 371 -15.67 12.78 -1.54
C LYS A 371 -16.27 12.16 -0.29
N TRP A 372 -16.35 12.93 0.78
CA TRP A 372 -16.69 12.46 2.13
C TRP A 372 -17.90 11.50 2.21
N PRO A 373 -19.05 11.72 1.54
CA PRO A 373 -20.18 10.79 1.63
C PRO A 373 -19.89 9.41 1.04
N GLU A 374 -19.04 9.35 0.01
CA GLU A 374 -18.67 8.12 -0.70
C GLU A 374 -17.51 7.39 0.01
N LEU A 375 -16.71 8.12 0.78
CA LEU A 375 -15.58 7.58 1.55
C LEU A 375 -15.98 6.94 2.88
N VAL A 376 -17.15 7.26 3.46
CA VAL A 376 -17.56 6.74 4.78
C VAL A 376 -17.52 5.21 4.82
N SER A 377 -18.08 4.55 3.81
CA SER A 377 -18.17 3.09 3.76
C SER A 377 -16.78 2.43 3.64
N PRO A 378 -15.93 2.75 2.65
CA PRO A 378 -14.58 2.18 2.55
C PRO A 378 -13.71 2.46 3.79
N VAL A 379 -13.80 3.66 4.37
CA VAL A 379 -13.07 4.00 5.60
C VAL A 379 -13.56 3.16 6.78
N ALA A 380 -14.88 3.00 6.93
CA ALA A 380 -15.45 2.15 7.98
C ALA A 380 -15.03 0.69 7.83
N MET A 381 -15.00 0.15 6.60
CA MET A 381 -14.51 -1.21 6.33
C MET A 381 -13.07 -1.41 6.81
N VAL A 382 -12.15 -0.48 6.52
CA VAL A 382 -10.75 -0.58 6.96
C VAL A 382 -10.61 -0.43 8.47
N ILE A 383 -11.27 0.57 9.08
CA ILE A 383 -11.17 0.81 10.54
C ILE A 383 -11.74 -0.37 11.33
N VAL A 384 -12.93 -0.85 10.95
CA VAL A 384 -13.59 -1.97 11.64
C VAL A 384 -12.84 -3.28 11.37
N GLY A 385 -12.45 -3.51 10.12
CA GLY A 385 -11.64 -4.64 9.71
C GLY A 385 -10.36 -4.72 10.52
N MET A 386 -9.44 -3.76 10.38
CA MET A 386 -8.14 -3.78 11.05
C MET A 386 -8.28 -3.73 12.58
N GLY A 387 -9.22 -2.94 13.11
CA GLY A 387 -9.35 -2.73 14.55
C GLY A 387 -9.91 -3.93 15.31
N LEU A 388 -11.04 -4.50 14.87
CA LEU A 388 -11.73 -5.53 15.66
C LEU A 388 -11.10 -6.91 15.56
N VAL A 389 -10.45 -7.24 14.44
CA VAL A 389 -9.95 -8.60 14.22
C VAL A 389 -8.97 -9.02 15.32
N TYR A 390 -8.02 -8.16 15.69
CA TYR A 390 -6.98 -8.47 16.68
C TYR A 390 -7.44 -8.37 18.13
N ALA A 391 -8.59 -7.73 18.37
CA ALA A 391 -9.23 -7.75 19.69
C ALA A 391 -9.77 -9.16 20.03
N ILE A 392 -10.18 -9.92 19.01
CA ILE A 392 -10.87 -11.20 19.15
C ILE A 392 -9.99 -12.36 18.69
N TYR A 393 -9.36 -12.27 17.53
CA TYR A 393 -8.55 -13.31 16.92
C TYR A 393 -7.05 -13.04 17.13
N PRO A 394 -6.22 -14.06 17.44
CA PRO A 394 -6.60 -15.46 17.68
C PRO A 394 -7.04 -15.73 19.14
N ALA A 395 -6.89 -14.75 20.02
CA ALA A 395 -6.81 -14.97 21.45
C ALA A 395 -8.15 -15.43 22.09
N ILE A 396 -9.28 -14.87 21.66
CA ILE A 396 -10.64 -15.26 22.08
C ILE A 396 -11.17 -16.37 21.16
N ALA A 397 -11.16 -16.14 19.85
CA ALA A 397 -11.56 -17.10 18.84
C ALA A 397 -10.38 -17.31 17.87
N PRO A 398 -9.85 -18.53 17.69
CA PRO A 398 -10.34 -19.80 18.25
C PRO A 398 -9.91 -20.06 19.72
N GLY A 399 -8.94 -19.31 20.26
CA GLY A 399 -8.14 -19.69 21.44
C GLY A 399 -8.88 -20.03 22.74
N MET A 400 -10.08 -19.48 22.98
CA MET A 400 -10.88 -19.73 24.18
C MET A 400 -12.23 -20.41 23.91
N ILE A 401 -12.66 -20.42 22.65
CA ILE A 401 -14.02 -20.83 22.24
C ILE A 401 -14.02 -22.18 21.53
N VAL A 402 -13.00 -22.45 20.73
CA VAL A 402 -12.89 -23.66 19.91
C VAL A 402 -12.13 -24.75 20.69
N PRO A 403 -12.53 -26.04 20.57
CA PRO A 403 -11.75 -27.14 21.12
C PRO A 403 -10.31 -27.17 20.59
N PHE A 404 -9.34 -27.42 21.47
CA PHE A 404 -7.90 -27.32 21.16
C PHE A 404 -7.46 -28.04 19.87
N TYR A 405 -7.95 -29.26 19.63
CA TYR A 405 -7.58 -30.06 18.44
C TYR A 405 -8.07 -29.51 17.09
N LEU A 406 -8.97 -28.51 17.10
CA LEU A 406 -9.49 -27.83 15.92
C LEU A 406 -8.79 -26.51 15.63
N ILE A 407 -8.08 -25.93 16.61
CA ILE A 407 -7.40 -24.64 16.47
C ILE A 407 -6.44 -24.68 15.27
N ASP A 408 -5.53 -25.65 15.25
CA ASP A 408 -4.55 -25.81 14.16
C ASP A 408 -5.22 -26.00 12.78
N LYS A 409 -6.36 -26.69 12.74
CA LYS A 409 -7.11 -26.90 11.49
C LYS A 409 -7.74 -25.60 10.99
N ILE A 410 -8.26 -24.78 11.89
CA ILE A 410 -8.82 -23.47 11.55
C ILE A 410 -7.72 -22.57 11.01
N GLU A 411 -6.58 -22.53 11.69
CA GLU A 411 -5.42 -21.76 11.24
C GLU A 411 -5.00 -22.19 9.82
N MET A 412 -4.86 -23.50 9.56
CA MET A 412 -4.54 -24.01 8.21
C MET A 412 -5.56 -23.58 7.14
N VAL A 413 -6.85 -23.62 7.45
CA VAL A 413 -7.89 -23.17 6.51
C VAL A 413 -7.76 -21.67 6.24
N LEU A 414 -7.54 -20.87 7.28
CA LEU A 414 -7.38 -19.43 7.16
C LEU A 414 -6.15 -19.08 6.32
N LEU A 415 -4.98 -19.70 6.55
CA LEU A 415 -3.75 -19.47 5.77
C LEU A 415 -3.95 -19.60 4.25
N VAL A 416 -4.92 -20.40 3.80
CA VAL A 416 -5.27 -20.58 2.39
C VAL A 416 -6.41 -19.63 1.98
N ALA A 417 -7.43 -19.49 2.84
CA ALA A 417 -8.63 -18.71 2.55
C ALA A 417 -8.37 -17.20 2.45
N THR A 418 -7.44 -16.65 3.24
CA THR A 418 -7.11 -15.22 3.27
C THR A 418 -6.59 -14.66 1.95
N ALA A 419 -5.94 -15.50 1.13
CA ALA A 419 -5.42 -15.05 -0.16
C ALA A 419 -6.53 -14.72 -1.17
N PHE A 420 -7.70 -15.36 -1.07
CA PHE A 420 -8.74 -15.28 -2.10
C PHE A 420 -9.32 -13.87 -2.26
N PRO A 421 -9.79 -13.15 -1.22
CA PRO A 421 -10.40 -11.85 -1.43
C PRO A 421 -9.45 -10.84 -2.12
N PRO A 422 -8.21 -10.61 -1.65
CA PRO A 422 -7.30 -9.68 -2.32
C PRO A 422 -6.91 -10.12 -3.74
N VAL A 423 -6.68 -11.41 -3.96
CA VAL A 423 -6.36 -11.94 -5.30
C VAL A 423 -7.53 -11.77 -6.26
N ILE A 424 -8.77 -12.02 -5.83
CA ILE A 424 -9.97 -11.80 -6.64
C ILE A 424 -10.05 -10.33 -7.04
N ILE A 425 -9.85 -9.40 -6.10
CA ILE A 425 -9.89 -7.96 -6.40
C ILE A 425 -8.76 -7.56 -7.34
N ALA A 426 -7.55 -8.11 -7.19
CA ALA A 426 -6.44 -7.87 -8.11
C ALA A 426 -6.71 -8.42 -9.53
N ILE A 427 -7.33 -9.60 -9.66
CA ILE A 427 -7.73 -10.16 -10.96
C ILE A 427 -8.85 -9.33 -11.59
N LEU A 428 -9.86 -8.97 -10.80
CA LEU A 428 -11.00 -8.17 -11.23
C LEU A 428 -10.53 -6.80 -11.70
N ARG A 429 -9.53 -6.22 -11.02
CA ARG A 429 -8.82 -5.02 -11.46
C ARG A 429 -8.11 -5.16 -12.80
N LEU A 430 -7.52 -6.32 -13.08
CA LEU A 430 -6.77 -6.60 -14.32
C LEU A 430 -7.68 -6.96 -15.50
N LYS A 431 -8.79 -7.67 -15.25
CA LYS A 431 -9.63 -8.31 -16.28
C LYS A 431 -10.99 -7.63 -16.50
N ALA A 432 -11.55 -7.00 -15.48
CA ALA A 432 -12.87 -6.36 -15.52
C ALA A 432 -12.87 -5.08 -14.67
N PRO A 433 -12.14 -4.03 -15.11
CA PRO A 433 -11.91 -2.84 -14.29
C PRO A 433 -13.21 -2.09 -13.94
N ASP A 434 -14.24 -2.18 -14.80
CA ASP A 434 -15.59 -1.65 -14.65
C ASP A 434 -16.34 -2.19 -13.43
N TRP A 435 -15.89 -3.32 -12.91
CA TRP A 435 -16.49 -3.95 -11.75
C TRP A 435 -15.66 -3.73 -10.49
N SER A 436 -14.45 -3.15 -10.58
CA SER A 436 -13.51 -3.05 -9.45
C SER A 436 -14.01 -2.17 -8.30
N PRO A 437 -13.64 -2.39 -7.04
CA PRO A 437 -13.91 -1.42 -5.97
C PRO A 437 -13.14 -0.10 -6.20
N GLN A 438 -12.10 -0.14 -7.04
CA GLN A 438 -11.41 1.00 -7.64
C GLN A 438 -12.08 1.50 -8.93
N THR A 439 -13.40 1.33 -9.09
CA THR A 439 -14.15 1.80 -10.26
C THR A 439 -14.11 3.31 -10.36
N ASP A 440 -13.06 3.77 -11.02
CA ASP A 440 -13.08 4.50 -12.28
C ASP A 440 -11.63 4.50 -12.84
N PHE A 441 -10.96 3.36 -12.68
CA PHE A 441 -9.67 3.11 -13.28
C PHE A 441 -9.86 2.22 -14.49
N LEU A 442 -10.70 2.72 -15.38
CA LEU A 442 -10.72 2.30 -16.76
C LEU A 442 -9.79 3.21 -17.52
N LEU A 443 -8.67 2.64 -17.93
CA LEU A 443 -7.74 3.26 -18.86
C LEU A 443 -8.44 3.43 -20.21
N HIS A 444 -9.27 4.46 -20.37
CA HIS A 444 -9.90 4.78 -21.65
C HIS A 444 -9.90 6.28 -21.89
N SER A 445 -9.22 6.67 -22.96
CA SER A 445 -9.02 8.04 -23.42
C SER A 445 -8.19 8.97 -22.54
N GLY A 446 -7.41 8.48 -21.58
CA GLY A 446 -6.43 9.31 -20.86
C GLY A 446 -7.05 10.52 -20.14
N ILE A 447 -8.17 10.35 -19.45
CA ILE A 447 -8.65 11.28 -18.44
C ILE A 447 -9.03 10.42 -17.23
N TYR A 448 -8.47 10.77 -16.07
CA TYR A 448 -8.69 10.05 -14.83
C TYR A 448 -9.83 10.74 -14.06
N LYS A 449 -11.01 10.10 -13.98
CA LYS A 449 -12.11 10.48 -13.09
C LYS A 449 -12.45 9.28 -12.21
N PHE A 450 -13.10 9.51 -11.06
CA PHE A 450 -13.43 8.56 -9.99
C PHE A 450 -14.92 8.74 -9.75
N GLY A 451 -15.74 7.87 -10.32
CA GLY A 451 -17.20 7.89 -10.21
C GLY A 451 -17.73 7.42 -8.87
N GLY A 452 -16.84 6.89 -8.02
CA GLY A 452 -17.15 6.40 -6.69
C GLY A 452 -18.08 5.18 -6.70
N TRP A 453 -18.57 4.78 -5.52
CA TRP A 453 -19.49 3.65 -5.36
C TRP A 453 -20.95 4.05 -5.70
N LYS A 454 -21.15 4.63 -6.89
CA LYS A 454 -22.45 5.04 -7.43
C LYS A 454 -22.74 4.34 -8.75
N ASP A 455 -24.00 4.33 -9.17
CA ASP A 455 -24.37 3.98 -10.53
C ASP A 455 -24.10 5.19 -11.45
N TYR A 456 -23.31 4.99 -12.49
CA TYR A 456 -23.06 6.01 -13.50
C TYR A 456 -22.88 5.39 -14.89
N LYS A 457 -23.24 6.15 -15.92
CA LYS A 457 -22.98 5.75 -17.32
C LYS A 457 -21.56 6.13 -17.68
N ALA A 458 -20.85 5.28 -18.42
CA ALA A 458 -19.48 5.49 -18.90
C ALA A 458 -19.31 6.66 -19.91
N ASN A 459 -20.31 7.55 -20.05
CA ASN A 459 -20.54 8.44 -21.19
C ASN A 459 -19.81 9.79 -21.15
N ASP A 460 -18.59 9.88 -20.64
CA ASP A 460 -17.86 11.16 -20.67
C ASP A 460 -16.45 11.08 -21.28
N PHE A 461 -16.11 10.01 -22.02
CA PHE A 461 -14.76 9.81 -22.55
C PHE A 461 -14.70 9.09 -23.92
N GLU A 462 -14.23 9.80 -24.95
CA GLU A 462 -13.92 9.26 -26.27
C GLU A 462 -12.61 8.44 -26.26
N GLY A 463 -12.69 7.12 -26.09
CA GLY A 463 -11.52 6.26 -26.36
C GLY A 463 -11.51 4.90 -25.68
N GLY A 464 -12.40 4.02 -26.10
CA GLY A 464 -12.05 2.65 -26.52
C GLY A 464 -11.70 1.59 -25.47
N GLY A 465 -12.74 1.04 -24.84
CA GLY A 465 -12.79 -0.34 -24.27
C GLY A 465 -14.03 -0.59 -23.40
N VAL A 466 -14.75 0.49 -23.09
CA VAL A 466 -16.17 0.48 -22.75
C VAL A 466 -16.93 1.13 -23.92
N LYS A 467 -18.09 0.61 -24.32
CA LYS A 467 -18.89 1.28 -25.35
C LYS A 467 -19.53 2.50 -24.69
N ALA A 468 -19.55 3.64 -25.41
CA ALA A 468 -20.38 4.77 -25.00
C ALA A 468 -21.82 4.26 -24.79
N GLY A 469 -22.27 4.24 -23.54
CA GLY A 469 -23.58 3.79 -23.10
C GLY A 469 -23.57 2.81 -21.91
N ASP A 470 -22.45 2.18 -21.59
CA ASP A 470 -22.43 1.09 -20.60
C ASP A 470 -22.59 1.61 -19.16
N HIS A 471 -23.36 0.87 -18.35
CA HIS A 471 -23.65 1.17 -16.95
C HIS A 471 -22.55 0.60 -16.05
N VAL A 472 -21.97 1.44 -15.20
CA VAL A 472 -21.04 1.04 -14.13
C VAL A 472 -21.83 0.89 -12.84
N TYR A 473 -21.89 -0.33 -12.31
CA TYR A 473 -22.64 -0.65 -11.09
C TYR A 473 -21.77 -0.55 -9.83
N GLY A 474 -21.05 0.57 -9.65
CA GLY A 474 -20.17 0.78 -8.48
C GLY A 474 -20.89 0.65 -7.14
N TRP A 475 -22.22 0.90 -7.12
CA TRP A 475 -23.07 0.72 -5.94
C TRP A 475 -23.08 -0.71 -5.38
N ILE A 476 -22.74 -1.72 -6.17
CA ILE A 476 -22.74 -3.12 -5.72
C ILE A 476 -21.82 -3.34 -4.52
N TRP A 477 -20.77 -2.53 -4.38
CA TRP A 477 -19.81 -2.65 -3.29
C TRP A 477 -20.39 -2.25 -1.93
N HIS A 478 -21.44 -1.41 -1.91
CA HIS A 478 -22.21 -1.14 -0.68
C HIS A 478 -22.92 -2.38 -0.13
N PHE A 479 -23.13 -3.43 -0.94
CA PHE A 479 -23.64 -4.70 -0.42
C PHE A 479 -22.74 -5.26 0.69
N PHE A 480 -21.42 -5.07 0.58
CA PHE A 480 -20.45 -5.54 1.56
C PHE A 480 -20.42 -4.67 2.84
N ASP A 481 -21.13 -3.54 2.90
CA ASP A 481 -21.31 -2.78 4.14
C ASP A 481 -21.97 -3.63 5.23
N ILE A 482 -22.75 -4.66 4.85
CA ILE A 482 -23.33 -5.62 5.79
C ILE A 482 -22.28 -6.42 6.58
N MET A 483 -21.05 -6.51 6.09
CA MET A 483 -19.94 -7.18 6.79
C MET A 483 -19.50 -6.41 8.04
N ILE A 484 -19.66 -5.08 8.06
CA ILE A 484 -19.32 -4.23 9.21
C ILE A 484 -20.16 -4.59 10.44
N PRO A 485 -21.51 -4.49 10.42
CA PRO A 485 -22.33 -4.88 11.56
C PRO A 485 -22.22 -6.37 11.84
N LEU A 486 -22.02 -7.22 10.83
CA LEU A 486 -21.79 -8.65 11.03
C LEU A 486 -20.54 -8.91 11.89
N GLN A 487 -19.39 -8.29 11.57
CA GLN A 487 -18.17 -8.48 12.34
C GLN A 487 -18.31 -7.94 13.77
N ILE A 488 -18.95 -6.78 13.96
CA ILE A 488 -19.23 -6.22 15.28
C ILE A 488 -20.14 -7.15 16.11
N CYS A 489 -21.22 -7.65 15.51
CA CYS A 489 -22.13 -8.59 16.16
C CYS A 489 -21.41 -9.88 16.57
N LEU A 490 -20.55 -10.43 15.71
CA LEU A 490 -19.75 -11.62 16.03
C LEU A 490 -18.78 -11.36 17.19
N ALA A 491 -18.09 -10.21 17.20
CA ALA A 491 -17.23 -9.82 18.32
C ALA A 491 -17.99 -9.74 19.65
N ILE A 492 -19.18 -9.12 19.64
CA ILE A 492 -20.05 -9.05 20.82
C ILE A 492 -20.50 -10.44 21.26
N ILE A 493 -20.91 -11.29 20.31
CA ILE A 493 -21.35 -12.67 20.61
C ILE A 493 -20.21 -13.49 21.23
N PHE A 494 -18.98 -13.35 20.75
CA PHE A 494 -17.83 -14.05 21.32
C PHE A 494 -17.52 -13.60 22.76
N ILE A 495 -17.48 -12.29 23.00
CA ILE A 495 -17.25 -11.75 24.35
C ILE A 495 -18.40 -12.14 25.29
N TYR A 496 -19.64 -12.06 24.82
CA TYR A 496 -20.82 -12.48 25.58
C TYR A 496 -20.75 -13.96 25.94
N SER A 497 -20.37 -14.81 24.98
CA SER A 497 -20.27 -16.26 25.19
C SER A 497 -19.23 -16.64 26.25
N LEU A 498 -18.17 -15.84 26.41
CA LEU A 498 -17.17 -16.06 27.46
C LEU A 498 -17.66 -15.70 28.86
N HIS A 499 -18.47 -14.65 29.02
CA HIS A 499 -18.95 -14.20 30.34
C HIS A 499 -20.22 -14.92 30.78
N TYR A 500 -21.09 -15.31 29.84
CA TYR A 500 -22.39 -15.95 30.13
C TYR A 500 -22.41 -17.39 29.63
N ARG A 501 -21.58 -18.25 30.24
CA ARG A 501 -21.39 -19.66 29.84
C ARG A 501 -22.68 -20.50 29.85
N ASP A 502 -23.61 -20.19 30.75
CA ASP A 502 -24.88 -20.94 30.88
C ASP A 502 -25.97 -20.50 29.90
N SER A 503 -25.75 -19.39 29.17
CA SER A 503 -26.68 -18.91 28.16
C SER A 503 -26.86 -19.94 27.03
N SER A 504 -28.04 -19.96 26.41
CA SER A 504 -28.31 -20.82 25.25
C SER A 504 -27.36 -20.52 24.08
N ILE A 505 -26.99 -19.25 23.92
CA ILE A 505 -26.04 -18.78 22.90
C ILE A 505 -24.65 -19.34 23.18
N SER A 506 -24.12 -19.20 24.40
CA SER A 506 -22.78 -19.71 24.74
C SER A 506 -22.70 -21.23 24.61
N ARG A 507 -23.71 -21.97 25.10
CA ARG A 507 -23.78 -23.43 24.97
C ARG A 507 -23.80 -23.93 23.52
N SER A 508 -24.30 -23.12 22.59
CA SER A 508 -24.36 -23.43 21.16
C SER A 508 -23.05 -23.11 20.42
N ILE A 509 -22.16 -22.31 21.02
CA ILE A 509 -20.93 -21.81 20.39
C ILE A 509 -19.70 -22.40 21.07
N VAL A 510 -19.54 -22.21 22.38
CA VAL A 510 -18.34 -22.61 23.14
C VAL A 510 -18.22 -24.13 23.17
N ASN A 511 -17.03 -24.62 22.83
CA ASN A 511 -16.72 -26.05 22.74
C ASN A 511 -17.58 -26.85 21.76
N GLN A 512 -18.38 -26.19 20.90
CA GLN A 512 -19.12 -26.83 19.83
C GLN A 512 -18.30 -26.81 18.53
N PRO A 513 -17.73 -27.94 18.07
CA PRO A 513 -16.78 -27.99 16.97
C PRO A 513 -17.22 -27.28 15.70
N LYS A 514 -18.48 -27.51 15.27
CA LYS A 514 -18.98 -27.00 13.99
C LYS A 514 -19.25 -25.49 14.03
N MET A 515 -20.01 -25.04 15.04
CA MET A 515 -20.43 -23.65 15.16
C MET A 515 -19.28 -22.72 15.52
N SER A 516 -18.44 -23.07 16.50
CA SER A 516 -17.27 -22.25 16.86
C SER A 516 -16.30 -22.08 15.71
N THR A 517 -16.01 -23.16 14.98
CA THR A 517 -15.15 -23.14 13.78
C THR A 517 -15.74 -22.26 12.69
N PHE A 518 -17.01 -22.47 12.34
CA PHE A 518 -17.69 -21.69 11.30
C PHE A 518 -17.70 -20.19 11.64
N LEU A 519 -18.10 -19.82 12.85
CA LEU A 519 -18.17 -18.42 13.26
C LEU A 519 -16.79 -17.75 13.31
N THR A 520 -15.74 -18.48 13.73
CA THR A 520 -14.36 -17.98 13.74
C THR A 520 -13.87 -17.71 12.33
N ILE A 521 -14.10 -18.65 11.40
CA ILE A 521 -13.73 -18.48 9.99
C ILE A 521 -14.49 -17.31 9.37
N VAL A 522 -15.81 -17.23 9.57
CA VAL A 522 -16.63 -16.11 9.07
C VAL A 522 -16.13 -14.78 9.63
N PHE A 523 -15.86 -14.69 10.93
CA PHE A 523 -15.35 -13.47 11.55
C PHE A 523 -14.04 -13.01 10.91
N TYR A 524 -13.10 -13.93 10.69
CA TYR A 524 -11.81 -13.61 10.07
C TYR A 524 -11.97 -13.26 8.58
N MET A 525 -12.82 -13.99 7.84
CA MET A 525 -13.07 -13.69 6.43
C MET A 525 -13.79 -12.35 6.22
N CYS A 526 -14.67 -11.93 7.14
CA CYS A 526 -15.26 -10.59 7.10
C CYS A 526 -14.18 -9.51 7.15
N HIS A 527 -13.18 -9.68 8.02
CA HIS A 527 -12.03 -8.78 8.10
C HIS A 527 -11.29 -8.70 6.75
N GLU A 528 -10.88 -9.84 6.19
CA GLU A 528 -10.11 -9.89 4.94
C GLU A 528 -10.86 -9.30 3.75
N ILE A 529 -12.15 -9.61 3.63
CA ILE A 529 -13.00 -9.05 2.57
C ILE A 529 -13.10 -7.53 2.73
N MET A 530 -13.30 -7.02 3.95
CA MET A 530 -13.38 -5.59 4.20
C MET A 530 -12.07 -4.86 3.91
N LEU A 531 -10.90 -5.44 4.17
CA LEU A 531 -9.63 -4.83 3.77
C LEU A 531 -9.42 -4.85 2.26
N ALA A 532 -9.69 -5.99 1.62
CA ALA A 532 -9.58 -6.16 0.17
C ALA A 532 -10.49 -5.21 -0.61
N LEU A 533 -11.61 -4.78 -0.03
CA LEU A 533 -12.55 -3.83 -0.62
C LEU A 533 -12.33 -2.39 -0.16
N GLY A 534 -12.03 -2.18 1.12
CA GLY A 534 -11.93 -0.86 1.75
C GLY A 534 -10.73 -0.06 1.25
N PHE A 535 -9.53 -0.66 1.16
CA PHE A 535 -8.36 0.04 0.63
C PHE A 535 -8.53 0.44 -0.84
N PRO A 536 -8.94 -0.47 -1.76
CA PRO A 536 -9.20 -0.09 -3.14
C PRO A 536 -10.41 0.85 -3.26
N GLY A 537 -11.43 0.70 -2.41
CA GLY A 537 -12.59 1.58 -2.34
C GLY A 537 -12.22 3.02 -1.96
N MET A 538 -11.32 3.23 -1.00
CA MET A 538 -10.82 4.57 -0.67
C MET A 538 -10.13 5.22 -1.87
N VAL A 539 -9.38 4.44 -2.66
CA VAL A 539 -8.79 4.92 -3.91
C VAL A 539 -9.87 5.31 -4.92
N GLY A 540 -10.86 4.43 -5.16
CA GLY A 540 -11.96 4.65 -6.11
C GLY A 540 -12.88 5.83 -5.79
N ASN A 541 -12.85 6.33 -4.55
CA ASN A 541 -13.69 7.44 -4.07
C ASN A 541 -12.87 8.72 -3.76
N GLY A 542 -11.66 8.86 -4.33
CA GLY A 542 -10.84 10.08 -4.21
C GLY A 542 -10.08 10.23 -2.89
N GLY A 543 -10.06 9.21 -2.03
CA GLY A 543 -9.32 9.21 -0.75
C GLY A 543 -7.82 8.93 -0.87
N ALA A 544 -7.33 8.65 -2.08
CA ALA A 544 -5.94 8.29 -2.35
C ALA A 544 -4.98 9.47 -2.57
N GLY A 545 -5.47 10.70 -2.62
CA GLY A 545 -4.65 11.92 -2.69
C GLY A 545 -3.81 12.21 -1.44
N GLY A 546 -3.56 11.20 -0.62
CA GLY A 546 -2.88 11.24 0.67
C GLY A 546 -3.73 11.70 1.85
N ASP A 547 -4.78 12.50 1.66
CA ASP A 547 -5.55 13.05 2.79
C ASP A 547 -6.29 12.01 3.64
N VAL A 548 -6.61 10.82 3.09
CA VAL A 548 -7.47 9.84 3.76
C VAL A 548 -6.83 8.46 3.86
N LEU A 549 -6.28 7.92 2.78
CA LEU A 549 -5.84 6.53 2.72
C LEU A 549 -4.73 6.18 3.73
N LEU A 550 -3.61 6.95 3.76
CA LEU A 550 -2.51 6.69 4.71
C LEU A 550 -2.89 7.03 6.17
N PRO A 551 -3.59 8.14 6.46
CA PRO A 551 -4.06 8.40 7.81
C PRO A 551 -5.01 7.31 8.35
N VAL A 552 -5.93 6.81 7.53
CA VAL A 552 -6.84 5.71 7.91
C VAL A 552 -6.07 4.42 8.14
N GLN A 553 -5.06 4.12 7.30
CA GLN A 553 -4.16 2.99 7.52
C GLN A 553 -3.42 3.11 8.86
N TYR A 554 -2.91 4.30 9.20
CA TYR A 554 -2.23 4.54 10.47
C TYR A 554 -3.17 4.38 11.67
N VAL A 555 -4.39 4.92 11.60
CA VAL A 555 -5.43 4.72 12.62
C VAL A 555 -5.78 3.23 12.76
N GLY A 556 -5.94 2.53 11.64
CA GLY A 556 -6.18 1.08 11.62
C GLY A 556 -5.06 0.30 12.29
N ALA A 557 -3.80 0.63 12.00
CA ALA A 557 -2.63 0.02 12.62
C ALA A 557 -2.53 0.30 14.14
N LEU A 558 -2.83 1.54 14.57
CA LEU A 558 -2.92 1.89 15.99
C LEU A 558 -3.97 1.02 16.70
N LEU A 559 -5.17 0.93 16.13
CA LEU A 559 -6.25 0.12 16.68
C LEU A 559 -5.85 -1.35 16.76
N MET A 560 -5.31 -1.90 15.67
CA MET A 560 -4.82 -3.27 15.60
C MET A 560 -3.83 -3.59 16.73
N VAL A 561 -2.75 -2.81 16.85
CA VAL A 561 -1.70 -3.09 17.83
C VAL A 561 -2.20 -2.89 19.27
N PHE A 562 -2.87 -1.78 19.56
CA PHE A 562 -3.35 -1.53 20.92
C PHE A 562 -4.45 -2.51 21.35
N LEU A 563 -5.38 -2.86 20.45
CA LEU A 563 -6.42 -3.84 20.77
C LEU A 563 -5.88 -5.26 20.88
N ALA A 564 -4.81 -5.62 20.15
CA ALA A 564 -4.10 -6.89 20.35
C ALA A 564 -3.54 -7.00 21.77
N PHE A 565 -2.79 -5.99 22.22
CA PHE A 565 -2.26 -5.95 23.59
C PHE A 565 -3.37 -5.96 24.63
N TYR A 566 -4.45 -5.23 24.35
CA TYR A 566 -5.63 -5.18 25.20
C TYR A 566 -6.30 -6.54 25.36
N SER A 567 -6.48 -7.27 24.25
CA SER A 567 -7.05 -8.62 24.24
C SER A 567 -6.23 -9.58 25.08
N ILE A 568 -4.90 -9.53 24.97
CA ILE A 568 -3.99 -10.34 25.80
C ILE A 568 -4.15 -9.99 27.28
N GLY A 569 -4.22 -8.71 27.62
CA GLY A 569 -4.45 -8.23 28.99
C GLY A 569 -5.78 -8.73 29.54
N TYR A 570 -6.84 -8.62 28.73
CA TYR A 570 -8.18 -9.10 29.06
C TYR A 570 -8.20 -10.61 29.33
N ILE A 571 -7.65 -11.44 28.43
CA ILE A 571 -7.62 -12.89 28.61
C ILE A 571 -6.77 -13.31 29.81
N THR A 572 -5.66 -12.61 30.05
CA THR A 572 -4.81 -12.88 31.22
C THR A 572 -5.56 -12.67 32.52
N GLU A 573 -6.37 -11.61 32.61
CA GLU A 573 -7.23 -11.40 33.78
C GLU A 573 -8.37 -12.41 33.83
N TYR A 574 -9.03 -12.68 32.70
CA TYR A 574 -10.12 -13.64 32.61
C TYR A 574 -9.71 -15.04 33.12
N LYS A 575 -8.49 -15.48 32.78
CA LYS A 575 -7.95 -16.78 33.20
C LYS A 575 -7.53 -16.85 34.68
N ARG A 576 -7.45 -15.72 35.39
CA ARG A 576 -7.08 -15.70 36.82
C ARG A 576 -8.25 -16.02 37.75
N HIS A 577 -9.47 -15.80 37.28
CA HIS A 577 -10.66 -15.96 38.10
C HIS A 577 -11.26 -17.34 37.89
N ASP A 578 -11.65 -17.98 39.00
CA ASP A 578 -12.42 -19.23 38.96
C ASP A 578 -13.86 -18.91 38.51
N PRO A 579 -14.43 -19.65 37.54
CA PRO A 579 -15.84 -19.53 37.16
C PRO A 579 -16.83 -19.56 38.34
N SER A 580 -16.51 -20.20 39.46
CA SER A 580 -17.40 -20.25 40.64
C SER A 580 -17.38 -18.99 41.51
N GLU A 581 -16.33 -18.17 41.44
CA GLU A 581 -16.18 -16.94 42.23
C GLU A 581 -16.01 -15.74 41.28
N TRP A 582 -17.05 -15.49 40.47
CA TRP A 582 -16.95 -14.52 39.40
C TRP A 582 -16.87 -13.08 39.94
N PRO A 583 -15.82 -12.30 39.59
CA PRO A 583 -15.54 -11.02 40.24
C PRO A 583 -16.58 -9.93 39.92
N THR A 584 -17.40 -10.13 38.90
CA THR A 584 -18.47 -9.19 38.53
C THR A 584 -19.86 -9.72 38.85
N ASP A 585 -19.97 -10.76 39.66
CA ASP A 585 -21.27 -11.26 40.09
C ASP A 585 -21.99 -10.22 40.97
N GLY A 586 -23.29 -10.04 40.74
CA GLY A 586 -24.09 -9.00 41.41
C GLY A 586 -23.80 -7.54 40.97
N MET A 587 -22.88 -7.29 40.03
CA MET A 587 -22.63 -5.95 39.49
C MET A 587 -23.61 -5.60 38.35
N THR A 588 -23.92 -4.31 38.19
CA THR A 588 -24.62 -3.84 36.98
C THR A 588 -23.74 -4.04 35.75
N TRP A 589 -24.35 -4.24 34.58
CA TRP A 589 -23.63 -4.48 33.32
C TRP A 589 -22.55 -3.43 33.03
N TRP A 590 -22.82 -2.15 33.29
CA TRP A 590 -21.85 -1.07 33.09
C TRP A 590 -20.66 -1.15 34.05
N ASN A 591 -20.91 -1.47 35.33
CA ASN A 591 -19.86 -1.62 36.33
C ASN A 591 -19.00 -2.85 36.05
N ALA A 592 -19.63 -3.95 35.63
CA ALA A 592 -18.93 -5.15 35.18
C ALA A 592 -18.02 -4.85 33.97
N LEU A 593 -18.55 -4.16 32.95
CA LEU A 593 -17.77 -3.73 31.80
C LEU A 593 -16.59 -2.85 32.23
N CYS A 594 -16.82 -1.83 33.06
CA CYS A 594 -15.76 -0.94 33.55
C CYS A 594 -14.69 -1.69 34.36
N TYR A 595 -15.08 -2.69 35.15
CA TYR A 595 -14.15 -3.53 35.90
C TYR A 595 -13.22 -4.29 34.95
N TRP A 596 -13.77 -5.03 33.99
CA TRP A 596 -12.99 -5.78 33.01
C TRP A 596 -12.11 -4.85 32.19
N LEU A 597 -12.64 -3.70 31.78
CA LEU A 597 -11.88 -2.75 30.98
C LEU A 597 -10.68 -2.17 31.75
N LYS A 598 -10.89 -1.86 33.03
CA LYS A 598 -9.85 -1.33 33.93
C LYS A 598 -8.76 -2.36 34.22
N MET A 599 -9.15 -3.61 34.50
CA MET A 599 -8.19 -4.68 34.81
C MET A 599 -7.38 -5.07 33.57
N ALA A 600 -8.02 -5.19 32.41
CA ALA A 600 -7.34 -5.41 31.14
C ALA A 600 -6.33 -4.30 30.84
N SER A 601 -6.71 -3.03 31.04
CA SER A 601 -5.82 -1.88 30.86
C SER A 601 -4.60 -1.92 31.80
N LYS A 602 -4.79 -2.29 33.07
CA LYS A 602 -3.69 -2.37 34.06
C LYS A 602 -2.64 -3.42 33.66
N ILE A 603 -3.07 -4.59 33.18
CA ILE A 603 -2.17 -5.64 32.70
C ILE A 603 -1.51 -5.24 31.39
N THR A 604 -2.27 -4.64 30.48
CA THR A 604 -1.77 -4.14 29.20
C THR A 604 -0.64 -3.14 29.42
N ASN A 605 -0.80 -2.17 30.32
CA ASN A 605 0.24 -1.20 30.66
C ASN A 605 1.49 -1.85 31.27
N LYS A 606 1.34 -2.94 32.03
CA LYS A 606 2.48 -3.70 32.56
C LYS A 606 3.23 -4.39 31.43
N ASN A 607 2.52 -5.10 30.54
CA ASN A 607 3.10 -5.77 29.38
C ASN A 607 3.79 -4.78 28.43
N PHE A 608 3.18 -3.61 28.22
CA PHE A 608 3.72 -2.55 27.39
C PHE A 608 5.06 -2.02 27.93
N LYS A 609 5.15 -1.76 29.25
CA LYS A 609 6.40 -1.33 29.89
C LYS A 609 7.52 -2.36 29.77
N GLN A 610 7.19 -3.66 29.83
CA GLN A 610 8.17 -4.73 29.71
C GLN A 610 8.84 -4.76 28.33
N LEU A 611 8.16 -4.36 27.26
CA LEU A 611 8.74 -4.32 25.90
C LEU A 611 9.90 -3.31 25.75
N PHE A 612 9.95 -2.27 26.58
CA PHE A 612 11.00 -1.26 26.55
C PHE A 612 12.20 -1.58 27.44
N THR A 613 12.16 -2.70 28.18
CA THR A 613 13.27 -3.10 29.05
C THR A 613 14.31 -3.90 28.26
N THR A 614 15.57 -3.47 28.32
CA THR A 614 16.72 -4.03 27.56
C THR A 614 17.25 -5.36 28.11
N ASP A 615 16.69 -5.89 29.19
CA ASP A 615 17.29 -6.96 29.99
C ASP A 615 16.40 -8.22 30.03
N LEU A 616 16.26 -8.88 28.87
CA LEU A 616 15.53 -10.16 28.73
C LEU A 616 16.05 -11.27 29.68
N MET A 617 17.31 -11.18 30.13
CA MET A 617 17.90 -12.16 31.06
C MET A 617 17.50 -11.95 32.52
N ILE A 618 17.22 -10.72 32.97
CA ILE A 618 16.82 -10.46 34.38
C ILE A 618 15.34 -10.78 34.61
N ASP A 619 14.47 -10.54 33.63
CA ASP A 619 13.04 -10.87 33.75
C ASP A 619 12.77 -12.39 33.78
N SER A 620 13.72 -13.21 33.29
CA SER A 620 13.66 -14.66 33.48
C SER A 620 13.81 -15.11 34.95
N LYS A 621 14.36 -14.24 35.81
CA LYS A 621 14.55 -14.48 37.24
C LYS A 621 13.40 -13.94 38.11
N PHE A 622 12.46 -13.18 37.54
CA PHE A 622 11.27 -12.69 38.25
C PHE A 622 10.01 -13.35 37.68
N LYS A 623 9.81 -14.61 38.07
CA LYS A 623 8.47 -15.22 38.13
C LYS A 623 7.68 -14.64 39.29
#